data_AF-A0A4U0TXA1-F1
#
_entry.id   AF-A0A4U0TXA1-F1
#
_cell.length_a   1.000
_cell.length_b   1.000
_cell.length_c   1.000
_cell.angle_alpha   90.00
_cell.angle_beta   90.00
_cell.angle_gamma   90.00
#
_symmetry.space_group_name_H-M   'P 1'
#
loop_
_entity.id
_entity.type
_entity.pdbx_description
1 polymer ?
#
loop_
_entity_poly.entity_id
_entity_poly.type
_entity_poly.pdbx_seq_one_letter_code
_entity_poly.pdbx_strand_id
1 'polypeptide(L)'
;MRGQGNSGNNPVPSVSVYDSDYLRKQAHWLRNELDSRIARDGPDALRSDEVQIVGELFRRLLAASITVDDLRYSRIHLAVSEIAGRGTRWPKGLIERCEALREAWETAYGSLKSIGVLLYEPGGRLHGICSPEDLNKDRLFIKWLKSPATPFSPVRAQRFGNLGFTAGDWWINPLFALHAGIIDNSGSNGGIVADSNGAYAIVLTEGDEIAGASPEHFIYRARSDDSGRYRLTSGTPESRQPVRIIRSHSLRSFYTPKAGLRYDGLHRVTGWSITSDPKTKQMVYDIKFSRLASEPSMKQVLRRPYVEEVEDYREYKRLRQVHRDRSGGENKPTIAITGDGVFEDATAESPFQRQFTDKLPEDTLSAAPLGRRTVLCEASGSN
;
A
#
# COMPACT_ATOMS: atom_id res chain seq x y z
N MET A 1 20.99 62.79 -10.50
CA MET A 1 21.22 61.66 -9.56
C MET A 1 20.15 61.77 -8.48
N ARG A 2 18.97 61.16 -8.66
CA ARG A 2 18.54 59.81 -8.25
C ARG A 2 18.65 59.56 -6.74
N GLY A 3 17.49 59.29 -6.14
CA GLY A 3 17.33 58.75 -4.78
C GLY A 3 15.87 58.71 -4.34
N GLN A 4 14.98 58.11 -5.15
CA GLN A 4 13.65 57.70 -4.67
C GLN A 4 13.79 56.40 -3.87
N GLY A 5 13.36 56.43 -2.61
CA GLY A 5 13.27 55.25 -1.74
C GLY A 5 12.06 54.41 -2.12
N ASN A 6 12.32 53.19 -2.57
CA ASN A 6 11.34 52.20 -2.99
C ASN A 6 10.75 51.50 -1.75
N SER A 7 9.50 51.77 -1.43
CA SER A 7 8.74 51.06 -0.39
C SER A 7 8.40 49.66 -0.91
N GLY A 8 9.15 48.65 -0.45
CA GLY A 8 8.88 47.25 -0.74
C GLY A 8 7.57 46.80 -0.09
N ASN A 9 6.51 46.67 -0.90
CA ASN A 9 5.33 45.88 -0.56
C ASN A 9 5.74 44.42 -0.43
N ASN A 10 5.96 43.94 0.79
CA ASN A 10 5.91 42.51 1.07
C ASN A 10 4.43 42.09 1.00
N PRO A 11 4.03 41.17 0.10
CA PRO A 11 2.66 40.66 0.09
C PRO A 11 2.43 39.90 1.40
N VAL A 12 1.46 40.37 2.18
CA VAL A 12 0.94 39.65 3.35
C VAL A 12 0.48 38.27 2.86
N PRO A 13 0.88 37.16 3.50
CA PRO A 13 0.37 35.84 3.13
C PRO A 13 -1.15 35.85 3.31
N SER A 14 -1.87 35.73 2.19
CA SER A 14 -3.33 35.61 2.16
C SER A 14 -3.72 34.36 2.96
N VAL A 15 -4.31 34.55 4.13
CA VAL A 15 -4.81 33.42 4.92
C VAL A 15 -6.12 32.96 4.30
N SER A 16 -6.23 31.67 3.96
CA SER A 16 -7.49 31.10 3.48
C SER A 16 -8.57 31.23 4.55
N VAL A 17 -9.78 31.56 4.11
CA VAL A 17 -10.98 31.62 4.97
C VAL A 17 -11.38 30.22 5.47
N TYR A 18 -10.98 29.16 4.76
CA TYR A 18 -11.28 27.78 5.13
C TYR A 18 -10.11 27.06 5.76
N ASP A 19 -10.42 26.24 6.76
CA ASP A 19 -9.57 25.17 7.24
C ASP A 19 -9.30 24.17 6.11
N SER A 20 -8.02 23.88 5.86
CA SER A 20 -7.57 22.99 4.79
C SER A 20 -8.04 21.55 5.00
N ASP A 21 -8.20 21.13 6.26
CA ASP A 21 -8.74 19.83 6.62
C ASP A 21 -10.24 19.72 6.35
N TYR A 22 -10.99 20.80 6.57
CA TYR A 22 -12.40 20.86 6.18
C TYR A 22 -12.53 20.68 4.66
N LEU A 23 -11.76 21.42 3.86
CA LEU A 23 -11.79 21.30 2.39
C LEU A 23 -11.42 19.88 1.93
N ARG A 24 -10.43 19.26 2.57
CA ARG A 24 -10.02 17.87 2.28
C ARG A 24 -11.16 16.88 2.53
N LYS A 25 -11.89 17.04 3.64
CA LYS A 25 -13.08 16.22 3.94
C LYS A 25 -14.19 16.41 2.91
N GLN A 26 -14.43 17.65 2.46
CA GLN A 26 -15.41 17.92 1.41
C GLN A 26 -15.01 17.27 0.07
N ALA A 27 -13.73 17.38 -0.32
CA ALA A 27 -13.22 16.73 -1.53
C ALA A 27 -13.37 15.20 -1.45
N HIS A 28 -13.05 14.61 -0.28
CA HIS A 28 -13.23 13.18 -0.05
C HIS A 28 -14.70 12.75 -0.21
N TRP A 29 -15.62 13.45 0.44
CA TRP A 29 -17.06 13.16 0.37
C TRP A 29 -17.60 13.25 -1.07
N LEU A 30 -17.28 14.33 -1.78
CA LEU A 30 -17.69 14.53 -3.17
C LEU A 30 -17.21 13.39 -4.08
N ARG A 31 -15.94 13.02 -3.98
CA ARG A 31 -15.28 12.11 -4.93
C ARG A 31 -15.46 10.63 -4.61
N ASN A 32 -15.46 10.26 -3.32
CA ASN A 32 -15.52 8.86 -2.91
C ASN A 32 -16.94 8.40 -2.55
N GLU A 33 -17.79 9.29 -2.04
CA GLU A 33 -19.15 8.94 -1.63
C GLU A 33 -20.19 9.33 -2.66
N LEU A 34 -20.28 10.63 -3.01
CA LEU A 34 -21.33 11.12 -3.91
C LEU A 34 -21.11 10.68 -5.36
N ASP A 35 -19.92 10.91 -5.93
CA ASP A 35 -19.64 10.50 -7.32
C ASP A 35 -19.85 9.00 -7.53
N SER A 36 -19.47 8.17 -6.54
CA SER A 36 -19.70 6.71 -6.58
C SER A 36 -21.17 6.33 -6.62
N ARG A 37 -22.03 7.03 -5.85
CA ARG A 37 -23.49 6.80 -5.85
C ARG A 37 -24.10 7.25 -7.18
N ILE A 38 -23.77 8.45 -7.62
CA ILE A 38 -24.25 9.04 -8.87
C ILE A 38 -23.83 8.21 -10.08
N ALA A 39 -22.59 7.70 -10.09
CA ALA A 39 -22.10 6.85 -11.17
C ALA A 39 -22.88 5.53 -11.32
N ARG A 40 -23.49 5.04 -10.23
CA ARG A 40 -24.30 3.81 -10.23
C ARG A 40 -25.77 4.09 -10.52
N ASP A 41 -26.33 5.09 -9.85
CA ASP A 41 -27.78 5.29 -9.77
C ASP A 41 -28.26 6.50 -10.61
N GLY A 42 -27.34 7.23 -11.26
CA GLY A 42 -27.63 8.39 -12.10
C GLY A 42 -27.74 9.72 -11.33
N PRO A 43 -28.15 10.81 -11.99
CA PRO A 43 -28.26 12.14 -11.38
C PRO A 43 -29.31 12.22 -10.27
N ASP A 44 -30.35 11.39 -10.33
CA ASP A 44 -31.45 11.33 -9.35
C ASP A 44 -31.05 10.60 -8.05
N ALA A 45 -29.80 10.11 -7.96
CA ALA A 45 -29.26 9.47 -6.77
C ALA A 45 -29.05 10.42 -5.58
N LEU A 46 -28.99 11.72 -5.85
CA LEU A 46 -28.83 12.77 -4.83
C LEU A 46 -30.20 13.21 -4.31
N ARG A 47 -30.33 13.25 -2.99
CA ARG A 47 -31.52 13.83 -2.37
C ARG A 47 -31.51 15.37 -2.50
N SER A 48 -32.68 15.99 -2.45
CA SER A 48 -32.81 17.45 -2.57
C SER A 48 -31.99 18.23 -1.54
N ASP A 49 -31.88 17.72 -0.30
CA ASP A 49 -31.03 18.28 0.75
C ASP A 49 -29.53 18.19 0.41
N GLU A 50 -29.09 17.07 -0.16
CA GLU A 50 -27.69 16.90 -0.60
C GLU A 50 -27.34 17.86 -1.74
N VAL A 51 -28.25 18.03 -2.70
CA VAL A 51 -28.08 19.01 -3.80
C VAL A 51 -27.95 20.43 -3.25
N GLN A 52 -28.76 20.79 -2.26
CA GLN A 52 -28.69 22.11 -1.61
C GLN A 52 -27.37 22.29 -0.86
N ILE A 53 -26.93 21.30 -0.09
CA ILE A 53 -25.65 21.32 0.66
C ILE A 53 -24.47 21.50 -0.30
N VAL A 54 -24.42 20.72 -1.38
CA VAL A 54 -23.34 20.80 -2.38
C VAL A 54 -23.38 22.13 -3.13
N GLY A 55 -24.56 22.59 -3.52
CA GLY A 55 -24.72 23.89 -4.20
C GLY A 55 -24.28 25.07 -3.32
N GLU A 56 -24.62 25.02 -2.03
CA GLU A 56 -24.22 25.99 -1.03
C GLU A 56 -22.70 25.98 -0.81
N LEU A 57 -22.09 24.79 -0.73
CA LEU A 57 -20.63 24.63 -0.67
C LEU A 57 -19.97 25.31 -1.88
N PHE A 58 -20.41 25.02 -3.11
CA PHE A 58 -19.80 25.62 -4.31
C PHE A 58 -19.96 27.13 -4.38
N ARG A 59 -21.13 27.65 -3.99
CA ARG A 59 -21.37 29.09 -3.90
C ARG A 59 -20.42 29.75 -2.89
N ARG A 60 -20.21 29.10 -1.75
CA ARG A 60 -19.29 29.54 -0.70
C ARG A 60 -17.82 29.47 -1.10
N LEU A 61 -17.43 28.45 -1.86
CA LEU A 61 -16.08 28.33 -2.42
C LEU A 61 -15.80 29.43 -3.45
N LEU A 62 -16.81 29.79 -4.25
CA LEU A 62 -16.67 30.83 -5.29
C LEU A 62 -16.48 32.22 -4.70
N ALA A 63 -17.16 32.49 -3.57
CA ALA A 63 -17.05 33.77 -2.88
C ALA A 63 -15.80 33.88 -1.99
N ALA A 64 -15.07 32.79 -1.75
CA ALA A 64 -13.94 32.76 -0.84
C ALA A 64 -12.60 32.85 -1.56
N SER A 65 -11.64 33.53 -0.93
CA SER A 65 -10.24 33.49 -1.32
C SER A 65 -9.57 32.25 -0.74
N ILE A 66 -9.32 31.24 -1.59
CA ILE A 66 -8.65 29.98 -1.21
C ILE A 66 -7.26 29.99 -1.80
N THR A 67 -6.22 29.72 -1.00
CA THR A 67 -4.85 29.73 -1.51
C THR A 67 -4.56 28.52 -2.40
N VAL A 68 -3.54 28.62 -3.26
CA VAL A 68 -3.08 27.48 -4.08
C VAL A 68 -2.64 26.32 -3.19
N ASP A 69 -2.00 26.59 -2.06
CA ASP A 69 -1.55 25.55 -1.13
C ASP A 69 -2.73 24.80 -0.51
N ASP A 70 -3.80 25.50 -0.14
CA ASP A 70 -5.03 24.87 0.36
C ASP A 70 -5.75 24.07 -0.73
N LEU A 71 -5.78 24.57 -1.97
CA LEU A 71 -6.29 23.81 -3.11
C LEU A 71 -5.48 22.54 -3.33
N ARG A 72 -4.15 22.62 -3.27
CA ARG A 72 -3.22 21.50 -3.47
C ARG A 72 -3.34 20.46 -2.35
N TYR A 73 -3.39 20.91 -1.10
CA TYR A 73 -3.55 20.04 0.07
C TYR A 73 -4.90 19.33 0.10
N SER A 74 -5.98 20.08 -0.09
CA SER A 74 -7.35 19.54 0.00
C SER A 74 -7.78 18.75 -1.22
N ARG A 75 -7.17 19.02 -2.38
CA ARG A 75 -7.57 18.48 -3.70
C ARG A 75 -9.00 18.80 -4.10
N ILE A 76 -9.61 19.83 -3.50
CA ILE A 76 -10.98 20.24 -3.86
C ILE A 76 -11.07 20.71 -5.32
N HIS A 77 -9.99 21.29 -5.85
CA HIS A 77 -9.88 21.67 -7.25
C HIS A 77 -10.04 20.48 -8.22
N LEU A 78 -9.58 19.28 -7.82
CA LEU A 78 -9.76 18.07 -8.62
C LEU A 78 -11.21 17.59 -8.57
N ALA A 79 -11.87 17.65 -7.40
CA ALA A 79 -13.30 17.34 -7.28
C ALA A 79 -14.15 18.23 -8.20
N VAL A 80 -13.92 19.55 -8.14
CA VAL A 80 -14.63 20.53 -8.97
C VAL A 80 -14.38 20.28 -10.46
N SER A 81 -13.12 20.02 -10.84
CA SER A 81 -12.76 19.74 -12.24
C SER A 81 -13.42 18.46 -12.77
N GLU A 82 -13.50 17.42 -11.94
CA GLU A 82 -14.16 16.17 -12.30
C GLU A 82 -15.68 16.33 -12.48
N ILE A 83 -16.33 17.10 -11.60
CA ILE A 83 -17.77 17.35 -11.69
C ILE A 83 -18.09 18.21 -12.92
N ALA A 84 -17.34 19.29 -13.14
CA ALA A 84 -17.48 20.13 -14.33
C ALA A 84 -17.29 19.32 -15.63
N GLY A 85 -16.35 18.37 -15.65
CA GLY A 85 -16.07 17.53 -16.82
C GLY A 85 -17.09 16.41 -17.07
N ARG A 86 -18.07 16.17 -16.19
CA ARG A 86 -19.01 15.04 -16.24
C ARG A 86 -20.46 15.49 -16.46
N GLY A 87 -20.67 16.19 -17.57
CA GLY A 87 -21.90 16.93 -17.91
C GLY A 87 -23.25 16.18 -17.88
N THR A 88 -23.27 14.84 -17.82
CA THR A 88 -24.51 14.04 -17.81
C THR A 88 -24.78 13.30 -16.51
N ARG A 89 -23.85 13.31 -15.56
CA ARG A 89 -23.96 12.51 -14.33
C ARG A 89 -24.46 13.31 -13.15
N TRP A 90 -24.05 14.57 -13.05
CA TRP A 90 -24.43 15.44 -11.94
C TRP A 90 -25.64 16.32 -12.29
N PRO A 91 -26.40 16.81 -11.30
CA PRO A 91 -27.44 17.80 -11.55
C PRO A 91 -26.89 19.05 -12.26
N LYS A 92 -27.58 19.50 -13.32
CA LYS A 92 -27.13 20.57 -14.21
C LYS A 92 -26.67 21.84 -13.47
N GLY A 93 -27.45 22.29 -12.49
CA GLY A 93 -27.12 23.49 -11.71
C GLY A 93 -25.87 23.35 -10.82
N LEU A 94 -25.43 22.13 -10.50
CA LEU A 94 -24.16 21.90 -9.81
C LEU A 94 -22.98 21.93 -10.80
N ILE A 95 -23.17 21.37 -12.00
CA ILE A 95 -22.17 21.40 -13.07
C ILE A 95 -21.84 22.85 -13.45
N GLU A 96 -22.86 23.67 -13.73
CA GLU A 96 -22.69 25.09 -14.09
C GLU A 96 -21.91 25.85 -13.00
N ARG A 97 -22.16 25.55 -11.72
CA ARG A 97 -21.40 26.15 -10.60
C ARG A 97 -19.96 25.67 -10.54
N CYS A 98 -19.70 24.38 -10.79
CA CYS A 98 -18.34 23.85 -10.87
C CYS A 98 -17.57 24.41 -12.07
N GLU A 99 -18.23 24.64 -13.20
CA GLU A 99 -17.61 25.30 -14.37
C GLU A 99 -17.20 26.73 -14.04
N ALA A 100 -18.08 27.51 -13.41
CA ALA A 100 -17.76 28.87 -12.95
C ALA A 100 -16.62 28.88 -11.92
N LEU A 101 -16.60 27.94 -10.97
CA LEU A 101 -15.50 27.77 -10.02
C LEU A 101 -14.18 27.45 -10.72
N ARG A 102 -14.21 26.50 -11.66
CA ARG A 102 -13.04 26.10 -12.43
C ARG A 102 -12.48 27.29 -13.20
N GLU A 103 -13.32 28.06 -13.89
CA GLU A 103 -12.91 29.24 -14.65
C GLU A 103 -12.30 30.32 -13.73
N ALA A 104 -12.93 30.58 -12.58
CA ALA A 104 -12.43 31.55 -11.61
C ALA A 104 -11.05 31.16 -11.06
N TRP A 105 -10.86 29.89 -10.69
CA TRP A 105 -9.56 29.41 -10.20
C TRP A 105 -8.52 29.31 -11.32
N GLU A 106 -8.89 28.95 -12.54
CA GLU A 106 -7.96 28.93 -13.68
C GLU A 106 -7.49 30.34 -14.05
N THR A 107 -8.37 31.33 -13.93
CA THR A 107 -8.03 32.74 -14.10
C THR A 107 -7.05 33.23 -13.02
N ALA A 108 -7.25 32.79 -11.76
CA ALA A 108 -6.44 33.22 -10.63
C ALA A 108 -5.07 32.52 -10.55
N TYR A 109 -4.99 31.23 -10.89
CA TYR A 109 -3.83 30.38 -10.60
C TYR A 109 -3.23 29.69 -11.83
N GLY A 110 -3.80 29.90 -13.01
CA GLY A 110 -3.47 29.13 -14.21
C GLY A 110 -4.08 27.74 -14.19
N SER A 111 -3.55 26.82 -15.00
CA SER A 111 -4.18 25.49 -15.16
C SER A 111 -4.28 24.74 -13.82
N LEU A 112 -5.49 24.29 -13.45
CA LEU A 112 -5.67 23.50 -12.22
C LEU A 112 -4.90 22.18 -12.26
N LYS A 113 -4.61 21.66 -13.46
CA LYS A 113 -3.81 20.44 -13.63
C LYS A 113 -2.35 20.62 -13.21
N SER A 114 -1.81 21.84 -13.28
CA SER A 114 -0.42 22.12 -12.89
C SER A 114 -0.21 22.31 -11.39
N ILE A 115 -1.28 22.43 -10.60
CA ILE A 115 -1.20 22.53 -9.13
C ILE A 115 -0.54 21.28 -8.53
N GLY A 116 -0.76 20.11 -9.14
CA GLY A 116 -0.14 18.85 -8.74
C GLY A 116 -0.65 18.30 -7.40
N VAL A 117 0.04 17.30 -6.87
CA VAL A 117 -0.32 16.60 -5.63
C VAL A 117 0.85 16.69 -4.65
N LEU A 118 0.57 16.86 -3.35
CA LEU A 118 1.59 16.76 -2.30
C LEU A 118 1.85 15.29 -1.99
N LEU A 119 3.10 14.86 -2.10
CA LEU A 119 3.50 13.50 -1.78
C LEU A 119 4.59 13.45 -0.73
N TYR A 120 5.68 14.21 -0.92
CA TYR A 120 6.85 14.22 -0.03
C TYR A 120 6.94 15.50 0.81
N GLU A 121 6.27 16.56 0.36
CA GLU A 121 6.14 17.85 1.02
C GLU A 121 5.24 17.76 2.27
N PRO A 122 5.30 18.73 3.21
CA PRO A 122 4.43 18.74 4.38
C PRO A 122 2.96 18.54 4.02
N GLY A 123 2.30 17.60 4.72
CA GLY A 123 0.92 17.21 4.44
C GLY A 123 0.76 16.11 3.37
N GLY A 124 1.83 15.77 2.65
CA GLY A 124 1.89 14.62 1.73
C GLY A 124 2.04 13.28 2.46
N ARG A 125 1.57 12.20 1.83
CA ARG A 125 1.55 10.85 2.44
C ARG A 125 2.93 10.29 2.82
N LEU A 126 3.95 10.64 2.06
CA LEU A 126 5.32 10.16 2.24
C LEU A 126 6.22 11.18 2.97
N HIS A 127 5.64 12.29 3.42
CA HIS A 127 6.36 13.29 4.18
C HIS A 127 6.94 12.71 5.46
N GLY A 128 8.24 12.90 5.68
CA GLY A 128 8.96 12.34 6.83
C GLY A 128 9.19 10.82 6.78
N ILE A 129 8.66 10.11 5.77
CA ILE A 129 8.88 8.67 5.57
C ILE A 129 10.07 8.45 4.64
N CYS A 130 10.05 9.05 3.45
CA CYS A 130 11.15 8.94 2.50
C CYS A 130 11.26 10.18 1.62
N SER A 131 12.34 10.27 0.88
CA SER A 131 12.61 11.33 -0.10
C SER A 131 12.53 10.76 -1.53
N PRO A 132 12.24 11.59 -2.54
CA PRO A 132 12.21 11.14 -3.93
C PRO A 132 13.50 10.44 -4.40
N GLU A 133 14.64 10.86 -3.83
CA GLU A 133 15.99 10.36 -4.13
C GLU A 133 16.30 8.99 -3.51
N ASP A 134 15.45 8.50 -2.58
CA ASP A 134 15.65 7.22 -1.89
C ASP A 134 15.29 6.03 -2.81
N LEU A 135 16.05 5.86 -3.89
CA LEU A 135 15.82 4.83 -4.91
C LEU A 135 16.24 3.43 -4.44
N ASN A 136 17.34 3.35 -3.67
CA ASN A 136 17.88 2.10 -3.15
C ASN A 136 17.15 1.71 -1.84
N LYS A 137 16.56 0.51 -1.84
CA LYS A 137 15.77 -0.01 -0.71
C LYS A 137 16.61 -0.18 0.56
N ASP A 138 17.82 -0.73 0.46
CA ASP A 138 18.67 -1.03 1.62
C ASP A 138 19.12 0.25 2.33
N ARG A 139 19.47 1.28 1.54
CA ARG A 139 19.81 2.61 2.08
C ARG A 139 18.63 3.24 2.82
N LEU A 140 17.43 3.13 2.26
CA LEU A 140 16.21 3.62 2.90
C LEU A 140 15.89 2.84 4.18
N PHE A 141 16.11 1.53 4.18
CA PHE A 141 15.94 0.68 5.36
C PHE A 141 16.85 1.09 6.52
N ILE A 142 18.14 1.32 6.22
CA ILE A 142 19.11 1.80 7.20
C ILE A 142 18.71 3.18 7.74
N LYS A 143 18.19 4.06 6.86
CA LYS A 143 17.69 5.38 7.26
C LYS A 143 16.52 5.27 8.24
N TRP A 144 15.59 4.34 8.01
CA TRP A 144 14.47 4.09 8.94
C TRP A 144 14.93 3.51 10.27
N LEU A 145 15.81 2.52 10.27
CA LEU A 145 16.35 1.94 11.51
C LEU A 145 17.10 2.96 12.38
N LYS A 146 17.73 3.95 11.76
CA LYS A 146 18.47 5.01 12.46
C LYS A 146 17.59 6.18 12.89
N SER A 147 16.36 6.29 12.38
CA SER A 147 15.47 7.41 12.66
C SER A 147 14.73 7.18 13.98
N PRO A 148 15.01 7.94 15.06
CA PRO A 148 14.25 7.81 16.30
C PRO A 148 12.81 8.34 16.16
N ALA A 149 12.56 9.19 15.15
CA ALA A 149 11.25 9.80 14.90
C ALA A 149 10.26 8.85 14.21
N THR A 150 10.74 7.75 13.61
CA THR A 150 9.91 6.84 12.81
C THR A 150 10.11 5.41 13.32
N PRO A 151 9.24 4.90 14.22
CA PRO A 151 9.43 3.59 14.81
C PRO A 151 9.19 2.49 13.77
N PHE A 152 10.27 2.09 13.10
CA PHE A 152 10.31 0.97 12.19
C PHE A 152 10.77 -0.28 12.95
N SER A 153 9.89 -1.28 13.09
CA SER A 153 10.20 -2.54 13.77
C SER A 153 9.65 -3.72 12.99
N PRO A 154 10.50 -4.47 12.26
CA PRO A 154 10.09 -5.70 11.56
C PRO A 154 9.48 -6.75 12.50
N VAL A 155 9.94 -6.78 13.76
CA VAL A 155 9.46 -7.71 14.79
C VAL A 155 7.97 -7.51 15.09
N ARG A 156 7.44 -6.28 14.92
CA ARG A 156 6.01 -6.02 15.08
C ARG A 156 5.18 -6.87 14.12
N ALA A 157 5.64 -7.06 12.89
CA ALA A 157 4.94 -7.83 11.87
C ALA A 157 4.91 -9.34 12.17
N GLN A 158 5.82 -9.84 13.01
CA GLN A 158 5.86 -11.25 13.45
C GLN A 158 4.86 -11.56 14.57
N ARG A 159 3.99 -10.62 14.95
CA ARG A 159 2.93 -10.88 15.92
C ARG A 159 1.65 -11.31 15.20
N PHE A 160 0.88 -12.18 15.83
CA PHE A 160 -0.46 -12.56 15.34
C PHE A 160 -1.47 -11.42 15.51
N GLY A 161 -2.57 -11.50 14.75
CA GLY A 161 -3.66 -10.52 14.82
C GLY A 161 -3.45 -9.28 13.95
N ASN A 162 -4.27 -8.26 14.16
CA ASN A 162 -4.35 -7.09 13.28
C ASN A 162 -3.32 -6.00 13.60
N LEU A 163 -2.60 -6.10 14.73
CA LEU A 163 -1.53 -5.17 15.12
C LEU A 163 -1.95 -3.69 15.22
N GLY A 164 -3.25 -3.43 15.43
CA GLY A 164 -3.82 -2.09 15.43
C GLY A 164 -4.17 -1.53 14.04
N PHE A 165 -3.94 -2.29 12.96
CA PHE A 165 -4.41 -1.95 11.62
C PHE A 165 -5.90 -2.26 11.49
N THR A 166 -6.56 -1.47 10.66
CA THR A 166 -7.98 -1.63 10.32
C THR A 166 -8.10 -2.20 8.91
N ALA A 167 -8.99 -3.17 8.71
CA ALA A 167 -9.26 -3.66 7.37
C ALA A 167 -9.70 -2.51 6.44
N GLY A 168 -9.04 -2.40 5.29
CA GLY A 168 -9.10 -1.26 4.39
C GLY A 168 -7.82 -0.44 4.38
N ASP A 169 -6.96 -0.52 5.42
CA ASP A 169 -5.67 0.17 5.42
C ASP A 169 -4.88 -0.14 4.15
N TRP A 170 -4.24 0.90 3.60
CA TRP A 170 -3.70 0.88 2.26
C TRP A 170 -2.30 1.48 2.19
N TRP A 171 -1.44 0.89 1.34
CA TRP A 171 -0.08 1.33 1.10
C TRP A 171 0.23 1.38 -0.40
N ILE A 172 1.10 2.31 -0.80
CA ILE A 172 1.50 2.51 -2.20
C ILE A 172 2.18 1.25 -2.78
N ASN A 173 3.02 0.57 -1.99
CA ASN A 173 3.77 -0.62 -2.39
C ASN A 173 4.22 -1.44 -1.14
N PRO A 174 4.80 -2.65 -1.30
CA PRO A 174 5.15 -3.50 -0.16
C PRO A 174 6.22 -2.88 0.76
N LEU A 175 7.05 -1.98 0.25
CA LEU A 175 8.08 -1.30 1.05
C LEU A 175 7.45 -0.38 2.12
N PHE A 176 6.34 0.28 1.81
CA PHE A 176 5.62 1.11 2.77
C PHE A 176 4.74 0.30 3.73
N ALA A 177 4.25 -0.87 3.29
CA ALA A 177 3.59 -1.82 4.19
C ALA A 177 4.60 -2.41 5.20
N LEU A 178 5.81 -2.72 4.75
CA LEU A 178 6.92 -3.11 5.61
C LEU A 178 7.24 -1.99 6.61
N HIS A 179 7.41 -0.76 6.14
CA HIS A 179 7.64 0.39 7.02
C HIS A 179 6.59 0.54 8.12
N ALA A 180 5.31 0.33 7.78
CA ALA A 180 4.22 0.38 8.76
C ALA A 180 4.29 -0.79 9.78
N GLY A 181 4.89 -1.92 9.41
CA GLY A 181 5.05 -3.10 10.25
C GLY A 181 3.87 -4.07 10.17
N ILE A 182 3.10 -4.07 9.07
CA ILE A 182 2.04 -5.08 8.83
C ILE A 182 2.61 -6.40 8.25
N ILE A 183 3.74 -6.29 7.54
CA ILE A 183 4.55 -7.38 6.97
C ILE A 183 6.02 -7.14 7.29
N ASP A 184 6.84 -8.19 7.26
CA ASP A 184 8.29 -8.15 7.56
C ASP A 184 9.19 -8.23 6.31
N ASN A 185 8.61 -8.49 5.14
CA ASN A 185 9.30 -8.53 3.85
C ASN A 185 8.67 -7.54 2.85
N SER A 186 9.51 -6.93 1.99
CA SER A 186 9.07 -6.02 0.91
C SER A 186 9.23 -6.61 -0.49
N GLY A 187 9.35 -7.94 -0.59
CA GLY A 187 9.42 -8.68 -1.85
C GLY A 187 8.25 -8.31 -2.78
N SER A 188 8.56 -8.02 -4.05
CA SER A 188 7.55 -7.72 -5.08
C SER A 188 6.65 -8.91 -5.38
N ASN A 189 7.17 -10.11 -5.13
CA ASN A 189 6.51 -11.35 -5.46
C ASN A 189 5.43 -11.72 -4.42
N GLY A 190 5.28 -11.00 -3.31
CA GLY A 190 4.35 -11.40 -2.26
C GLY A 190 4.71 -12.74 -1.61
N GLY A 191 3.71 -13.47 -1.12
CA GLY A 191 3.88 -14.75 -0.43
C GLY A 191 3.50 -14.73 1.05
N ILE A 192 3.80 -15.82 1.74
CA ILE A 192 3.51 -16.04 3.15
C ILE A 192 4.62 -15.42 4.01
N VAL A 193 4.20 -14.64 5.00
CA VAL A 193 5.05 -14.14 6.08
C VAL A 193 4.89 -15.06 7.28
N ALA A 194 5.96 -15.77 7.65
CA ALA A 194 5.95 -16.78 8.69
C ALA A 194 7.32 -16.99 9.34
N ASP A 195 7.33 -17.56 10.55
CA ASP A 195 8.55 -18.02 11.24
C ASP A 195 8.35 -19.41 11.89
N SER A 196 9.06 -19.70 12.98
CA SER A 196 8.90 -20.91 13.78
C SER A 196 7.54 -21.04 14.47
N ASN A 197 6.92 -19.93 14.86
CA ASN A 197 5.69 -19.87 15.64
C ASN A 197 4.44 -19.94 14.78
N GLY A 198 4.51 -19.63 13.48
CA GLY A 198 3.39 -19.77 12.56
C GLY A 198 3.41 -18.77 11.42
N ALA A 199 2.31 -18.72 10.66
CA ALA A 199 2.10 -17.75 9.60
C ALA A 199 1.31 -16.54 10.12
N TYR A 200 1.79 -15.34 9.81
CA TYR A 200 1.27 -14.08 10.34
C TYR A 200 0.49 -13.28 9.31
N ALA A 201 0.97 -13.26 8.07
CA ALA A 201 0.38 -12.52 6.98
C ALA A 201 0.59 -13.23 5.64
N ILE A 202 -0.23 -12.90 4.66
CA ILE A 202 -0.05 -13.31 3.26
C ILE A 202 -0.24 -12.10 2.37
N VAL A 203 0.73 -11.85 1.49
CA VAL A 203 0.64 -10.85 0.44
C VAL A 203 0.25 -11.56 -0.85
N LEU A 204 -0.99 -11.36 -1.29
CA LEU A 204 -1.56 -11.96 -2.48
C LEU A 204 -1.19 -11.14 -3.72
N THR A 205 -0.58 -11.80 -4.71
CA THR A 205 -0.17 -11.21 -5.98
C THR A 205 -0.49 -12.16 -7.15
N GLU A 206 -0.54 -11.63 -8.37
CA GLU A 206 -0.67 -12.42 -9.60
C GLU A 206 -1.75 -13.53 -9.55
N GLY A 207 -1.37 -14.81 -9.63
CA GLY A 207 -2.28 -15.96 -9.65
C GLY A 207 -2.51 -16.62 -8.28
N ASP A 208 -2.15 -15.95 -7.19
CA ASP A 208 -2.17 -16.52 -5.84
C ASP A 208 -3.60 -16.79 -5.31
N GLU A 209 -4.62 -16.13 -5.87
CA GLU A 209 -6.01 -16.24 -5.39
C GLU A 209 -6.91 -16.95 -6.41
N ILE A 210 -7.67 -17.93 -5.92
CA ILE A 210 -8.83 -18.48 -6.61
C ILE A 210 -10.06 -17.99 -5.85
N ALA A 211 -10.95 -17.28 -6.56
CA ALA A 211 -12.13 -16.69 -5.97
C ALA A 211 -13.06 -17.78 -5.37
N GLY A 212 -13.49 -17.57 -4.13
CA GLY A 212 -14.56 -18.37 -3.53
C GLY A 212 -15.95 -17.84 -3.91
N ALA A 213 -16.98 -18.41 -3.28
CA ALA A 213 -18.38 -18.04 -3.52
C ALA A 213 -18.73 -16.61 -3.06
N SER A 214 -17.93 -16.01 -2.18
CA SER A 214 -18.14 -14.67 -1.64
C SER A 214 -16.79 -13.98 -1.38
N PRO A 215 -16.74 -12.64 -1.23
CA PRO A 215 -15.49 -11.93 -0.93
C PRO A 215 -14.85 -12.32 0.42
N GLU A 216 -15.61 -13.00 1.28
CA GLU A 216 -15.18 -13.47 2.60
C GLU A 216 -14.44 -14.83 2.53
N HIS A 217 -14.50 -15.50 1.39
CA HIS A 217 -13.91 -16.83 1.18
C HIS A 217 -13.06 -16.85 -0.08
N PHE A 218 -11.87 -17.41 0.02
CA PHE A 218 -11.01 -17.62 -1.13
C PHE A 218 -10.08 -18.80 -0.90
N ILE A 219 -9.45 -19.25 -1.98
CA ILE A 219 -8.38 -20.24 -1.90
C ILE A 219 -7.08 -19.55 -2.27
N TYR A 220 -6.11 -19.63 -1.37
CA TYR A 220 -4.74 -19.26 -1.64
C TYR A 220 -4.02 -20.45 -2.28
N ARG A 221 -3.50 -20.25 -3.49
CA ARG A 221 -2.64 -21.22 -4.16
C ARG A 221 -1.20 -20.90 -3.78
N ALA A 222 -0.64 -21.67 -2.85
CA ALA A 222 0.73 -21.45 -2.43
C ALA A 222 1.71 -21.86 -3.52
N ARG A 223 2.81 -21.11 -3.60
CA ARG A 223 3.86 -21.37 -4.56
C ARG A 223 4.76 -22.50 -4.11
N SER A 224 5.40 -23.15 -5.07
CA SER A 224 6.28 -24.29 -4.81
C SER A 224 7.56 -23.90 -4.06
N ASP A 225 8.00 -22.64 -4.17
CA ASP A 225 9.14 -22.06 -3.46
C ASP A 225 8.79 -21.44 -2.10
N ASP A 226 7.50 -21.24 -1.79
CA ASP A 226 7.06 -20.62 -0.53
C ASP A 226 7.02 -21.65 0.61
N SER A 227 8.08 -21.70 1.41
CA SER A 227 8.21 -22.62 2.55
C SER A 227 7.18 -22.34 3.66
N GLY A 228 6.60 -21.13 3.71
CA GLY A 228 5.55 -20.76 4.66
C GLY A 228 4.28 -21.60 4.50
N ARG A 229 4.08 -22.26 3.36
CA ARG A 229 2.92 -23.14 3.11
C ARG A 229 2.75 -24.21 4.18
N TYR A 230 3.85 -24.75 4.70
CA TYR A 230 3.81 -25.78 5.74
C TYR A 230 3.33 -25.25 7.09
N ARG A 231 3.48 -23.94 7.34
CA ARG A 231 2.95 -23.27 8.54
C ARG A 231 1.45 -23.06 8.49
N LEU A 232 0.85 -23.10 7.30
CA LEU A 232 -0.60 -23.00 7.11
C LEU A 232 -1.28 -24.37 7.01
N THR A 233 -0.54 -25.41 6.62
CA THR A 233 -1.09 -26.76 6.41
C THR A 233 -0.80 -27.75 7.54
N SER A 234 0.06 -27.41 8.51
CA SER A 234 0.30 -28.30 9.64
C SER A 234 -0.97 -28.54 10.47
N GLY A 235 -1.06 -29.71 11.10
CA GLY A 235 -2.15 -30.06 12.02
C GLY A 235 -2.02 -29.45 13.42
N THR A 236 -1.13 -28.49 13.63
CA THR A 236 -0.80 -27.95 14.96
C THR A 236 -1.67 -26.73 15.31
N PRO A 237 -1.86 -26.38 16.60
CA PRO A 237 -2.65 -25.20 16.98
C PRO A 237 -2.10 -23.88 16.38
N GLU A 238 -0.80 -23.80 16.16
CA GLU A 238 -0.11 -22.64 15.60
C GLU A 238 -0.57 -22.31 14.17
N SER A 239 -0.90 -23.31 13.34
CA SER A 239 -1.39 -23.08 11.98
C SER A 239 -2.82 -22.55 11.93
N ARG A 240 -3.51 -22.52 13.07
CA ARG A 240 -4.90 -22.06 13.19
C ARG A 240 -5.01 -20.61 13.63
N GLN A 241 -3.88 -19.94 13.85
CA GLN A 241 -3.87 -18.53 14.20
C GLN A 241 -4.43 -17.66 13.06
N PRO A 242 -5.11 -16.55 13.38
CA PRO A 242 -5.59 -15.61 12.38
C PRO A 242 -4.44 -15.00 11.56
N VAL A 243 -4.60 -15.01 10.25
CA VAL A 243 -3.61 -14.55 9.27
C VAL A 243 -4.10 -13.25 8.63
N ARG A 244 -3.23 -12.24 8.57
CA ARG A 244 -3.51 -10.98 7.87
C ARG A 244 -3.48 -11.20 6.37
N ILE A 245 -4.54 -10.83 5.66
CA ILE A 245 -4.56 -10.93 4.20
C ILE A 245 -4.35 -9.55 3.59
N ILE A 246 -3.34 -9.42 2.74
CA ILE A 246 -3.02 -8.19 2.02
C ILE A 246 -3.13 -8.48 0.52
N ARG A 247 -4.06 -7.81 -0.18
CA ARG A 247 -4.20 -7.94 -1.64
C ARG A 247 -3.42 -6.84 -2.35
N SER A 248 -2.57 -7.21 -3.30
CA SER A 248 -1.86 -6.27 -4.19
C SER A 248 -2.68 -5.96 -5.43
N HIS A 249 -2.56 -4.76 -5.99
CA HIS A 249 -3.13 -4.38 -7.29
C HIS A 249 -2.64 -5.25 -8.47
N SER A 250 -1.54 -6.01 -8.31
CA SER A 250 -1.05 -6.96 -9.30
C SER A 250 -1.78 -8.30 -9.29
N LEU A 251 -2.66 -8.54 -8.32
CA LEU A 251 -3.44 -9.77 -8.16
C LEU A 251 -4.52 -9.90 -9.25
N ARG A 252 -4.63 -11.10 -9.83
CA ARG A 252 -5.66 -11.45 -10.83
C ARG A 252 -6.91 -11.96 -10.11
N SER A 253 -7.62 -11.04 -9.45
CA SER A 253 -8.82 -11.32 -8.67
C SER A 253 -9.85 -10.20 -8.86
N PHE A 254 -11.14 -10.54 -8.69
CA PHE A 254 -12.22 -9.54 -8.70
C PHE A 254 -12.15 -8.58 -7.50
N TYR A 255 -11.49 -8.98 -6.42
CA TYR A 255 -11.39 -8.21 -5.18
C TYR A 255 -10.09 -7.41 -5.07
N THR A 256 -9.28 -7.41 -6.13
CA THR A 256 -8.01 -6.69 -6.21
C THR A 256 -8.20 -5.17 -6.04
N PRO A 257 -7.38 -4.47 -5.23
CA PRO A 257 -7.40 -3.02 -5.18
C PRO A 257 -6.91 -2.40 -6.50
N LYS A 258 -7.48 -1.26 -6.90
CA LYS A 258 -7.11 -0.57 -8.16
C LYS A 258 -5.66 -0.08 -8.22
N ALA A 259 -5.03 0.11 -7.06
CA ALA A 259 -3.68 0.60 -6.90
C ALA A 259 -3.10 0.09 -5.57
N GLY A 260 -1.77 -0.01 -5.47
CA GLY A 260 -1.07 -0.33 -4.22
C GLY A 260 -1.39 -1.69 -3.60
N LEU A 261 -1.40 -1.74 -2.27
CA LEU A 261 -1.74 -2.90 -1.44
C LEU A 261 -2.81 -2.51 -0.44
N ARG A 262 -3.79 -3.38 -0.23
CA ARG A 262 -4.86 -3.19 0.74
C ARG A 262 -4.88 -4.35 1.73
N TYR A 263 -4.94 -4.03 3.02
CA TYR A 263 -5.17 -5.02 4.07
C TYR A 263 -6.66 -5.34 4.14
N ASP A 264 -7.02 -6.60 3.91
CA ASP A 264 -8.41 -7.04 3.85
C ASP A 264 -8.90 -7.64 5.18
N GLY A 265 -8.08 -7.59 6.24
CA GLY A 265 -8.45 -8.09 7.56
C GLY A 265 -7.93 -9.50 7.85
N LEU A 266 -8.28 -9.99 9.03
CA LEU A 266 -7.91 -11.31 9.50
C LEU A 266 -8.78 -12.42 8.91
N HIS A 267 -8.12 -13.49 8.49
CA HIS A 267 -8.75 -14.71 8.00
C HIS A 267 -8.20 -15.93 8.75
N ARG A 268 -9.01 -16.98 8.83
CA ARG A 268 -8.58 -18.29 9.35
C ARG A 268 -8.50 -19.31 8.23
N VAL A 269 -7.59 -20.27 8.39
CA VAL A 269 -7.52 -21.45 7.51
C VAL A 269 -8.66 -22.40 7.85
N THR A 270 -9.58 -22.62 6.92
CA THR A 270 -10.71 -23.55 7.09
C THR A 270 -10.42 -24.95 6.57
N GLY A 271 -9.41 -25.10 5.72
CA GLY A 271 -8.98 -26.39 5.18
C GLY A 271 -7.92 -26.20 4.11
N TRP A 272 -7.33 -27.29 3.64
CA TRP A 272 -6.36 -27.27 2.56
C TRP A 272 -6.42 -28.59 1.80
N SER A 273 -5.93 -28.57 0.56
CA SER A 273 -5.79 -29.75 -0.29
C SER A 273 -4.48 -29.69 -1.04
N ILE A 274 -3.85 -30.84 -1.24
CA ILE A 274 -2.62 -30.95 -2.02
C ILE A 274 -2.95 -31.76 -3.27
N THR A 275 -2.72 -31.16 -4.43
CA THR A 275 -2.93 -31.80 -5.73
C THR A 275 -1.63 -31.84 -6.51
N SER A 276 -1.49 -32.79 -7.44
CA SER A 276 -0.36 -32.79 -8.38
C SER A 276 -0.83 -32.13 -9.66
N ASP A 277 -0.11 -31.10 -10.13
CA ASP A 277 -0.40 -30.51 -11.43
C ASP A 277 -0.03 -31.53 -12.52
N PRO A 278 -1.00 -31.99 -13.35
CA PRO A 278 -0.75 -33.03 -14.34
C PRO A 278 0.29 -32.61 -15.40
N LYS A 279 0.49 -31.31 -15.64
CA LYS A 279 1.45 -30.82 -16.64
C LYS A 279 2.87 -30.74 -16.07
N THR A 280 3.03 -30.14 -14.90
CA THR A 280 4.34 -29.86 -14.31
C THR A 280 4.81 -30.95 -13.35
N LYS A 281 3.91 -31.86 -12.94
CA LYS A 281 4.07 -32.86 -11.87
C LYS A 281 4.45 -32.25 -10.51
N GLN A 282 4.31 -30.92 -10.35
CA GLN A 282 4.58 -30.24 -9.11
C GLN A 282 3.39 -30.35 -8.16
N MET A 283 3.67 -30.41 -6.87
CA MET A 283 2.63 -30.42 -5.83
C MET A 283 2.12 -28.99 -5.62
N VAL A 284 0.81 -28.81 -5.80
CA VAL A 284 0.09 -27.55 -5.61
C VAL A 284 -0.65 -27.61 -4.28
N TYR A 285 -0.44 -26.58 -3.46
CA TYR A 285 -1.07 -26.45 -2.15
C TYR A 285 -2.17 -25.40 -2.23
N ASP A 286 -3.42 -25.86 -2.22
CA ASP A 286 -4.61 -25.01 -2.25
C ASP A 286 -5.16 -24.89 -0.82
N ILE A 287 -5.02 -23.70 -0.22
CA ILE A 287 -5.35 -23.41 1.18
C ILE A 287 -6.61 -22.53 1.23
N LYS A 288 -7.66 -23.03 1.87
CA LYS A 288 -8.96 -22.35 1.97
C LYS A 288 -8.98 -21.39 3.15
N PHE A 289 -9.34 -20.15 2.89
CA PHE A 289 -9.50 -19.10 3.88
C PHE A 289 -10.96 -18.68 4.03
N SER A 290 -11.33 -18.35 5.27
CA SER A 290 -12.58 -17.69 5.62
C SER A 290 -12.28 -16.51 6.53
N ARG A 291 -12.87 -15.36 6.23
CA ARG A 291 -12.68 -14.15 7.02
C ARG A 291 -13.27 -14.28 8.42
N LEU A 292 -12.64 -13.62 9.39
CA LEU A 292 -13.18 -13.57 10.75
C LEU A 292 -14.43 -12.67 10.80
N ALA A 293 -15.47 -13.14 11.50
CA ALA A 293 -16.71 -12.39 11.67
C ALA A 293 -16.55 -11.10 12.50
N SER A 294 -15.43 -10.96 13.23
CA SER A 294 -15.08 -9.75 13.98
C SER A 294 -14.58 -8.60 13.08
N GLU A 295 -14.23 -8.89 11.83
CA GLU A 295 -13.70 -7.89 10.90
C GLU A 295 -14.82 -7.01 10.30
N PRO A 296 -14.53 -5.74 9.96
CA PRO A 296 -15.46 -4.87 9.24
C PRO A 296 -15.92 -5.49 7.92
N SER A 297 -17.16 -5.25 7.49
CA SER A 297 -17.72 -5.82 6.26
C SER A 297 -16.82 -5.64 5.03
N MET A 298 -16.69 -6.67 4.17
CA MET A 298 -15.92 -6.54 2.92
C MET A 298 -16.46 -5.42 2.03
N LYS A 299 -17.75 -5.08 2.12
CA LYS A 299 -18.33 -3.95 1.38
C LYS A 299 -17.65 -2.62 1.73
N GLN A 300 -17.21 -2.44 2.97
CA GLN A 300 -16.49 -1.25 3.40
C GLN A 300 -15.02 -1.30 2.94
N VAL A 301 -14.36 -2.45 3.12
CA VAL A 301 -12.96 -2.67 2.72
C VAL A 301 -12.76 -2.45 1.22
N LEU A 302 -13.65 -3.01 0.39
CA LEU A 302 -13.59 -2.93 -1.06
C LEU A 302 -13.78 -1.50 -1.62
N ARG A 303 -14.18 -0.53 -0.79
CA ARG A 303 -14.21 0.89 -1.20
C ARG A 303 -12.81 1.47 -1.38
N ARG A 304 -11.79 0.86 -0.78
CA ARG A 304 -10.41 1.32 -0.90
C ARG A 304 -9.65 0.58 -2.01
N PRO A 305 -8.68 1.23 -2.68
CA PRO A 305 -8.18 2.58 -2.39
C PRO A 305 -9.15 3.68 -2.79
N TYR A 306 -9.14 4.76 -2.01
CA TYR A 306 -9.83 6.00 -2.35
C TYR A 306 -9.18 6.71 -3.53
N VAL A 307 -9.89 7.67 -4.13
CA VAL A 307 -9.40 8.38 -5.31
C VAL A 307 -8.07 9.09 -5.02
N GLU A 308 -7.94 9.71 -3.85
CA GLU A 308 -6.70 10.36 -3.40
C GLU A 308 -5.53 9.37 -3.23
N GLU A 309 -5.80 8.13 -2.84
CA GLU A 309 -4.79 7.07 -2.71
C GLU A 309 -4.32 6.57 -4.09
N VAL A 310 -5.25 6.49 -5.04
CA VAL A 310 -4.93 6.17 -6.44
C VAL A 310 -4.07 7.29 -7.06
N GLU A 311 -4.36 8.55 -6.75
CA GLU A 311 -3.53 9.69 -7.16
C GLU A 311 -2.13 9.63 -6.54
N ASP A 312 -2.03 9.37 -5.23
CA ASP A 312 -0.75 9.24 -4.54
C ASP A 312 0.11 8.14 -5.18
N TYR A 313 -0.52 7.02 -5.52
CA TYR A 313 0.14 5.92 -6.21
C TYR A 313 0.63 6.31 -7.61
N ARG A 314 -0.19 7.01 -8.40
CA ARG A 314 0.18 7.47 -9.75
C ARG A 314 1.31 8.49 -9.68
N GLU A 315 1.22 9.44 -8.76
CA GLU A 315 2.23 10.47 -8.57
C GLU A 315 3.54 9.87 -8.08
N TYR A 316 3.49 8.92 -7.15
CA TYR A 316 4.66 8.14 -6.75
C TYR A 316 5.33 7.47 -7.94
N LYS A 317 4.57 6.79 -8.80
CA LYS A 317 5.11 6.15 -10.02
C LYS A 317 5.73 7.16 -10.97
N ARG A 318 5.06 8.29 -11.22
CA ARG A 318 5.53 9.36 -12.10
C ARG A 318 6.86 9.93 -11.60
N LEU A 319 6.95 10.30 -10.32
CA LEU A 319 8.17 10.84 -9.73
C LEU A 319 9.30 9.81 -9.75
N ARG A 320 9.03 8.54 -9.41
CA ARG A 320 10.06 7.48 -9.49
C ARG A 320 10.59 7.30 -10.91
N GLN A 321 9.76 7.43 -11.94
CA GLN A 321 10.20 7.37 -13.32
C GLN A 321 11.12 8.55 -13.65
N VAL A 322 10.71 9.78 -13.33
CA VAL A 322 11.53 10.99 -13.54
C VAL A 322 12.90 10.89 -12.87
N HIS A 323 12.96 10.41 -11.62
CA HIS A 323 14.22 10.24 -10.90
C HIS A 323 15.10 9.14 -11.50
N ARG A 324 14.51 8.02 -11.96
CA ARG A 324 15.26 6.97 -12.66
C ARG A 324 15.84 7.48 -13.98
N ASP A 325 15.07 8.25 -14.74
CA ASP A 325 15.53 8.80 -16.02
C ASP A 325 16.67 9.80 -15.81
N ARG A 326 16.59 10.62 -14.76
CA ARG A 326 17.67 11.53 -14.37
C ARG A 326 18.94 10.78 -13.94
N SER A 327 18.81 9.76 -13.09
CA SER A 327 19.95 8.94 -12.64
C SER A 327 20.51 8.02 -13.73
N GLY A 328 19.68 7.58 -14.68
CA GLY A 328 20.08 6.77 -15.83
C GLY A 328 20.73 7.59 -16.95
N GLY A 329 20.42 8.89 -17.04
CA GLY A 329 21.11 9.83 -17.93
C GLY A 329 22.54 10.17 -17.49
N GLU A 330 22.85 10.05 -16.20
CA GLU A 330 24.19 10.31 -15.65
C GLU A 330 25.14 9.09 -15.70
N ASN A 331 24.67 7.90 -16.11
CA ASN A 331 25.48 6.67 -16.18
C ASN A 331 25.23 5.86 -17.46
N LYS A 332 25.55 6.42 -18.63
CA LYS A 332 25.99 5.60 -19.77
C LYS A 332 27.52 5.69 -19.87
N PRO A 333 28.28 4.73 -19.30
CA PRO A 333 29.64 4.54 -19.78
C PRO A 333 29.53 4.11 -21.25
N THR A 334 30.08 4.93 -22.15
CA THR A 334 30.36 4.52 -23.52
C THR A 334 31.40 3.42 -23.45
N ILE A 335 30.95 2.17 -23.36
CA ILE A 335 31.82 1.01 -23.53
C ILE A 335 32.10 0.93 -25.02
N ALA A 336 33.25 1.48 -25.41
CA ALA A 336 33.89 1.12 -26.66
C ALA A 336 34.20 -0.39 -26.58
N ILE A 337 33.57 -1.17 -27.46
CA ILE A 337 33.86 -2.58 -27.62
C ILE A 337 35.24 -2.67 -28.28
N THR A 338 36.26 -2.94 -27.47
CA THR A 338 37.49 -3.60 -27.92
C THR A 338 37.50 -4.99 -27.31
N GLY A 339 37.75 -5.98 -28.16
CA GLY A 339 37.47 -7.38 -27.93
C GLY A 339 38.22 -8.04 -26.78
N ASP A 340 37.71 -9.24 -26.49
CA ASP A 340 38.27 -10.33 -25.70
C ASP A 340 37.83 -10.45 -24.23
N GLY A 341 37.00 -11.49 -23.98
CA GLY A 341 36.97 -12.23 -22.72
C GLY A 341 35.83 -11.92 -21.75
N VAL A 342 34.76 -12.71 -21.81
CA VAL A 342 33.73 -12.81 -20.76
C VAL A 342 34.22 -13.79 -19.69
N PHE A 343 34.28 -13.36 -18.43
CA PHE A 343 34.24 -14.24 -17.25
C PHE A 343 33.10 -13.77 -16.33
N GLU A 344 32.09 -14.62 -16.18
CA GLU A 344 31.07 -14.53 -15.13
C GLU A 344 31.69 -15.04 -13.83
N ASP A 345 31.80 -14.18 -12.82
CA ASP A 345 32.15 -14.62 -11.46
C ASP A 345 30.86 -14.82 -10.64
N ALA A 346 30.53 -16.09 -10.43
CA ALA A 346 29.44 -16.57 -9.60
C ALA A 346 29.88 -16.66 -8.13
N THR A 347 30.30 -15.54 -7.52
CA THR A 347 30.58 -15.47 -6.07
C THR A 347 30.22 -14.11 -5.45
N ALA A 348 28.96 -13.68 -5.60
CA ALA A 348 28.42 -12.58 -4.80
C ALA A 348 27.44 -13.12 -3.76
N GLU A 349 27.96 -13.63 -2.64
CA GLU A 349 27.16 -13.88 -1.44
C GLU A 349 26.58 -12.56 -0.92
N SER A 350 25.27 -12.55 -0.65
CA SER A 350 24.57 -11.42 -0.04
C SER A 350 25.14 -11.12 1.36
N PRO A 351 25.45 -9.85 1.69
CA PRO A 351 26.07 -9.48 2.97
C PRO A 351 25.13 -9.64 4.18
N PHE A 352 23.89 -10.10 4.00
CA PHE A 352 22.87 -10.15 5.05
C PHE A 352 22.84 -11.46 5.86
N GLN A 353 23.54 -12.51 5.44
CA GLN A 353 23.53 -13.80 6.15
C GLN A 353 24.39 -13.79 7.43
N ARG A 354 25.37 -12.87 7.56
CA ARG A 354 26.39 -12.92 8.64
C ARG A 354 26.05 -12.11 9.89
N GLN A 355 25.05 -11.23 9.87
CA GLN A 355 24.79 -10.33 11.01
C GLN A 355 23.80 -10.87 12.06
N PHE A 356 23.27 -12.08 11.89
CA PHE A 356 22.35 -12.71 12.85
C PHE A 356 22.87 -14.00 13.48
N THR A 357 24.08 -14.44 13.14
CA THR A 357 24.76 -15.56 13.79
C THR A 357 26.04 -15.03 14.44
N ASP A 358 25.91 -14.32 15.55
CA ASP A 358 26.98 -14.20 16.55
C ASP A 358 26.41 -13.47 17.78
N LYS A 359 26.03 -14.26 18.78
CA LYS A 359 26.10 -14.00 20.23
C LYS A 359 25.35 -15.08 21.00
N LEU A 360 25.97 -16.24 21.13
CA LEU A 360 25.82 -17.08 22.32
C LEU A 360 27.25 -17.31 22.85
N PRO A 361 27.56 -17.01 24.12
CA PRO A 361 28.87 -17.33 24.68
C PRO A 361 28.93 -18.83 24.96
N GLU A 362 29.77 -19.54 24.22
CA GLU A 362 30.27 -20.85 24.62
C GLU A 362 31.29 -20.65 25.74
N ASP A 363 30.87 -20.86 26.98
CA ASP A 363 31.78 -21.24 28.08
C ASP A 363 30.96 -21.65 29.32
N THR A 364 30.26 -22.78 29.24
CA THR A 364 30.16 -23.74 30.36
C THR A 364 29.54 -25.02 29.83
N LEU A 365 30.31 -26.10 29.73
CA LEU A 365 30.02 -27.41 30.34
C LEU A 365 31.04 -28.44 29.85
N SER A 366 31.88 -28.82 30.81
CA SER A 366 32.84 -29.91 30.77
C SER A 366 32.19 -31.25 30.40
N ALA A 367 32.95 -32.04 29.64
CA ALA A 367 32.62 -33.38 29.18
C ALA A 367 32.42 -34.40 30.31
N ALA A 368 31.43 -35.29 30.13
CA ALA A 368 31.46 -36.68 30.61
C ALA A 368 30.60 -37.58 29.68
N PRO A 369 31.04 -38.80 29.30
CA PRO A 369 30.41 -39.61 28.24
C PRO A 369 29.55 -40.77 28.79
N LEU A 370 28.29 -40.88 28.38
CA LEU A 370 27.40 -42.03 28.57
C LEU A 370 26.30 -41.93 27.49
N GLY A 371 25.88 -42.92 26.71
CA GLY A 371 26.16 -44.33 26.56
C GLY A 371 25.19 -44.83 25.48
N ARG A 372 25.64 -45.73 24.61
CA ARG A 372 24.79 -46.38 23.59
C ARG A 372 23.55 -46.99 24.25
N ARG A 373 22.35 -46.56 23.86
CA ARG A 373 21.12 -47.32 24.05
C ARG A 373 20.65 -47.88 22.71
N THR A 374 20.92 -49.17 22.56
CA THR A 374 20.30 -50.08 21.61
C THR A 374 18.79 -50.11 21.89
N VAL A 375 17.98 -49.88 20.86
CA VAL A 375 16.53 -50.13 20.90
C VAL A 375 16.32 -51.60 20.57
N LEU A 376 15.92 -52.38 21.58
CA LEU A 376 15.40 -53.74 21.43
C LEU A 376 13.92 -53.64 21.08
N CYS A 377 13.55 -54.14 19.90
CA CYS A 377 12.17 -54.46 19.55
C CYS A 377 11.81 -55.81 20.18
N GLU A 378 10.93 -55.81 21.17
CA GLU A 378 10.18 -57.02 21.56
C GLU A 378 8.79 -56.93 20.95
N ALA A 379 8.52 -57.83 20.00
CA ALA A 379 7.19 -58.11 19.50
C ALA A 379 6.62 -59.27 20.34
N SER A 380 5.73 -58.94 21.27
CA SER A 380 4.85 -59.91 21.92
C SER A 380 3.65 -60.17 21.01
N GLY A 381 3.60 -61.38 20.47
CA GLY A 381 2.46 -61.90 19.71
C GLY A 381 1.23 -62.14 20.59
N SER A 382 0.06 -61.99 19.98
CA SER A 382 -1.21 -62.49 20.47
C SER A 382 -2.02 -62.91 19.24
N ASN A 383 -2.48 -64.16 19.29
CA ASN A 383 -3.16 -65.00 18.29
C ASN A 383 -2.28 -65.82 17.35
#